data_AF-A0A3G6N7A1-F1
#
_entry.id   AF-A0A3G6N7A1-F1
#
_cell.length_a   1.000
_cell.length_b   1.000
_cell.length_c   1.000
_cell.angle_alpha   90.00
_cell.angle_beta   90.00
_cell.angle_gamma   90.00
#
_symmetry.space_group_name_H-M   'P 1'
#
loop_
_entity.id
_entity.type
_entity.pdbx_description
1 polymer ?
#
loop_
_entity_poly.entity_id
_entity_poly.type
_entity_poly.pdbx_seq_one_letter_code
_entity_poly.pdbx_strand_id
1 'polypeptide(L)'
;MADLHDDIFDNTHFERGEYNVRRIKSFYQKLIEDIVKLISLGQIDTTKLFSFKDYPQLRPQVDKLFEGFTKNVSAEMFNQFEQSWKYGEKKQSALVNEIASKINLPKEKMKEYLNPNSDALKAFQNRKIDGLRLSDKVWKLSDQFKKEIELGLDIGIGEGKSAAKLSRELKANLTDPDRLFRRVRDKHGNLVLTKNAKAYRPGQGVYRSSYKNAERLTRTENNIAYHEANFQKMQQFDFVKGIRIKLSNNPNHCPFCEAMAGEYPKDFKFWGWHPQCRCTVITILKTWAEMEKDNERIFAGLKPLEPADAITKLPPQFTSWVSDNKQKINNAKSKPYFILNNEEKVSHLL
;
A
#
# COMPACT_ATOMS: atom_id res chain seq x y z
N MET A 1 -21.27 24.82 -5.43
CA MET A 1 -19.83 24.47 -5.33
C MET A 1 -19.26 24.42 -6.73
N ALA A 2 -18.00 24.80 -6.93
CA ALA A 2 -17.30 24.48 -8.17
C ALA A 2 -17.08 22.95 -8.21
N ASP A 3 -17.76 22.23 -9.11
CA ASP A 3 -17.52 20.80 -9.32
C ASP A 3 -16.44 20.63 -10.39
N LEU A 4 -15.20 20.39 -9.94
CA LEU A 4 -14.01 20.26 -10.78
C LEU A 4 -13.36 18.88 -10.61
N HIS A 5 -14.12 17.91 -10.13
CA HIS A 5 -13.56 16.62 -9.80
C HIS A 5 -13.36 15.75 -11.05
N ASP A 6 -12.11 15.29 -11.24
CA ASP A 6 -11.73 14.35 -12.27
C ASP A 6 -11.35 12.98 -11.66
N ASP A 7 -12.17 11.95 -11.95
CA ASP A 7 -11.95 10.56 -11.55
C ASP A 7 -10.81 9.89 -12.35
N ILE A 8 -10.33 10.47 -13.46
CA ILE A 8 -9.27 9.89 -14.32
C ILE A 8 -7.96 9.70 -13.55
N PHE A 9 -7.57 10.68 -12.73
CA PHE A 9 -6.35 10.57 -11.92
C PHE A 9 -6.42 9.40 -10.93
N ASP A 10 -7.57 9.21 -10.28
CA ASP A 10 -7.74 8.14 -9.31
C ASP A 10 -7.75 6.76 -10.00
N ASN A 11 -8.48 6.63 -11.11
CA ASN A 11 -8.51 5.40 -11.91
C ASN A 11 -7.11 5.03 -12.44
N THR A 12 -6.39 5.98 -13.01
CA THR A 12 -5.03 5.78 -13.51
C THR A 12 -4.07 5.37 -12.38
N HIS A 13 -4.23 5.95 -11.19
CA HIS A 13 -3.43 5.56 -10.03
C HIS A 13 -3.68 4.09 -9.64
N PHE A 14 -4.92 3.62 -9.66
CA PHE A 14 -5.24 2.21 -9.40
C PHE A 14 -4.65 1.26 -10.43
N GLU A 15 -4.73 1.59 -11.72
CA GLU A 15 -4.12 0.78 -12.79
C GLU A 15 -2.60 0.67 -12.64
N ARG A 16 -1.95 1.77 -12.23
CA ARG A 16 -0.52 1.78 -11.88
C ARG A 16 -0.21 0.90 -10.67
N GLY A 17 -1.09 0.87 -9.67
CA GLY A 17 -0.98 -0.05 -8.55
C GLY A 17 -0.88 -1.52 -9.00
N GLU A 18 -1.71 -1.93 -9.96
CA GLU A 18 -1.66 -3.29 -10.53
C GLU A 18 -0.41 -3.54 -11.39
N TYR A 19 0.04 -2.52 -12.13
CA TYR A 19 1.34 -2.58 -12.82
C TYR A 19 2.50 -2.77 -11.85
N ASN A 20 2.52 -2.02 -10.75
CA ASN A 20 3.52 -2.11 -9.70
C ASN A 20 3.56 -3.50 -9.06
N VAL A 21 2.40 -4.10 -8.82
CA VAL A 21 2.32 -5.49 -8.34
C VAL A 21 2.92 -6.49 -9.33
N ARG A 22 2.67 -6.33 -10.64
CA ARG A 22 3.28 -7.18 -11.68
C ARG A 22 4.81 -7.01 -11.73
N ARG A 23 5.31 -5.79 -11.52
CA ARG A 23 6.76 -5.52 -11.39
C ARG A 23 7.36 -6.24 -10.19
N ILE A 24 6.70 -6.22 -9.03
CA ILE A 24 7.16 -6.98 -7.86
C ILE A 24 7.16 -8.50 -8.15
N LYS A 25 6.15 -9.00 -8.87
CA LYS A 25 6.08 -10.41 -9.28
C LYS A 25 7.31 -10.87 -10.06
N SER A 26 7.82 -10.05 -10.96
CA SER A 26 8.97 -10.44 -11.80
C SER A 26 10.23 -10.67 -10.97
N PHE A 27 10.44 -9.91 -9.88
CA PHE A 27 11.54 -10.17 -8.95
C PHE A 27 11.42 -11.53 -8.25
N TYR A 28 10.21 -11.91 -7.83
CA TYR A 28 9.96 -13.23 -7.24
C TYR A 28 10.22 -14.35 -8.26
N GLN A 29 9.72 -14.20 -9.49
CA GLN A 29 9.93 -15.17 -10.56
C GLN A 29 11.40 -15.32 -10.93
N LYS A 30 12.13 -14.21 -11.00
CA LYS A 30 13.56 -14.20 -11.28
C LYS A 30 14.36 -14.90 -10.18
N LEU A 31 14.06 -14.60 -8.91
CA LEU A 31 14.71 -15.27 -7.79
C LEU A 31 14.46 -16.80 -7.81
N ILE A 32 13.24 -17.25 -8.14
CA ILE A 32 12.94 -18.68 -8.33
C ILE A 32 13.84 -19.30 -9.40
N GLU A 33 13.98 -18.64 -10.56
CA GLU A 33 14.83 -19.14 -11.64
C GLU A 33 16.29 -19.28 -11.20
N ASP A 34 16.81 -18.25 -10.53
CA ASP A 34 18.20 -18.22 -10.09
C ASP A 34 18.48 -19.28 -9.03
N ILE A 35 17.57 -19.48 -8.07
CA ILE A 35 17.70 -20.51 -7.05
C ILE A 35 17.61 -21.91 -7.67
N VAL A 36 16.62 -22.17 -8.53
CA VAL A 36 16.47 -23.49 -9.15
C VAL A 36 17.67 -23.83 -10.03
N LYS A 37 18.20 -22.85 -10.77
CA LYS A 37 19.43 -23.02 -11.53
C LYS A 37 20.61 -23.36 -10.62
N LEU A 38 20.80 -22.62 -9.54
CA LEU A 38 21.88 -22.86 -8.57
C LEU A 38 21.80 -24.27 -7.97
N ILE A 39 20.61 -24.71 -7.57
CA ILE A 39 20.40 -26.04 -6.99
C ILE A 39 20.64 -27.15 -8.00
N SER A 40 20.24 -26.95 -9.27
CA SER A 40 20.44 -27.94 -10.33
C SER A 40 21.92 -28.24 -10.63
N LEU A 41 22.82 -27.35 -10.23
CA LEU A 41 24.27 -27.54 -10.33
C LEU A 41 24.87 -28.23 -9.09
N GLY A 42 24.11 -28.33 -8.00
CA GLY A 42 24.55 -28.91 -6.74
C GLY A 42 24.25 -30.40 -6.63
N GLN A 43 25.03 -31.12 -5.83
CA GLN A 43 24.71 -32.48 -5.41
C GLN A 43 23.72 -32.42 -4.24
N ILE A 44 22.47 -32.82 -4.50
CA ILE A 44 21.38 -32.75 -3.53
C ILE A 44 21.06 -34.15 -3.01
N ASP A 45 21.18 -34.32 -1.69
CA ASP A 45 20.71 -35.51 -0.99
C ASP A 45 19.16 -35.59 -1.04
N THR A 46 18.64 -36.59 -1.76
CA THR A 46 17.20 -36.83 -1.93
C THR A 46 16.62 -37.74 -0.84
N THR A 47 17.44 -38.26 0.06
CA THR A 47 17.02 -39.21 1.11
C THR A 47 16.49 -38.53 2.36
N LYS A 48 16.67 -37.22 2.49
CA LYS A 48 16.21 -36.39 3.61
C LYS A 48 15.47 -35.15 3.12
N LEU A 49 14.83 -34.46 4.07
CA LEU A 49 14.13 -33.20 3.80
C LEU A 49 15.13 -32.13 3.36
N PHE A 50 14.78 -31.37 2.32
CA PHE A 50 15.61 -30.29 1.82
C PHE A 50 15.59 -29.08 2.77
N SER A 51 16.78 -28.53 3.02
CA SER A 51 17.00 -27.32 3.81
C SER A 51 18.28 -26.65 3.31
N PHE A 52 18.29 -25.33 3.09
CA PHE A 52 19.51 -24.66 2.65
C PHE A 52 20.65 -24.75 3.67
N LYS A 53 20.32 -24.95 4.96
CA LYS A 53 21.32 -25.07 6.03
C LYS A 53 22.17 -26.32 5.88
N ASP A 54 21.66 -27.32 5.19
CA ASP A 54 22.28 -28.63 5.04
C ASP A 54 23.34 -28.64 3.91
N TYR A 55 23.44 -27.56 3.13
CA TYR A 55 24.37 -27.44 2.00
C TYR A 55 25.28 -26.21 2.16
N PRO A 56 26.36 -26.29 2.96
CA PRO A 56 27.26 -25.17 3.24
C PRO A 56 27.88 -24.52 1.99
N GLN A 57 28.07 -25.29 0.92
CA GLN A 57 28.63 -24.79 -0.35
C GLN A 57 27.62 -23.97 -1.18
N LEU A 58 26.32 -24.25 -1.04
CA LEU A 58 25.25 -23.54 -1.76
C LEU A 58 24.74 -22.34 -0.96
N ARG A 59 24.76 -22.44 0.37
CA ARG A 59 24.15 -21.46 1.28
C ARG A 59 24.63 -20.01 1.03
N PRO A 60 25.94 -19.70 0.90
CA PRO A 60 26.39 -18.33 0.66
C PRO A 60 25.85 -17.74 -0.64
N GLN A 61 25.72 -18.56 -1.68
CA GLN A 61 25.19 -18.13 -2.98
C GLN A 61 23.69 -17.87 -2.90
N VAL A 62 22.95 -18.73 -2.20
CA VAL A 62 21.52 -18.54 -1.92
C VAL A 62 21.29 -17.27 -1.09
N ASP A 63 22.06 -17.07 -0.02
CA ASP A 63 21.94 -15.89 0.85
C ASP A 63 22.20 -14.60 0.04
N LYS A 64 23.22 -14.59 -0.83
CA LYS A 64 23.47 -13.47 -1.75
C LYS A 64 22.32 -13.20 -2.72
N LEU A 65 21.65 -14.24 -3.23
CA LEU A 65 20.47 -14.08 -4.09
C LEU A 65 19.30 -13.45 -3.33
N PHE A 66 19.03 -13.89 -2.10
CA PHE A 66 17.98 -13.29 -1.26
C PHE A 66 18.30 -11.87 -0.82
N GLU A 67 19.56 -11.55 -0.52
CA GLU A 67 20.00 -10.17 -0.25
C GLU A 67 19.77 -9.27 -1.46
N GLY A 68 20.19 -9.72 -2.65
CA GLY A 68 19.97 -9.00 -3.91
C GLY A 68 18.49 -8.78 -4.20
N PHE A 69 17.67 -9.82 -4.04
CA PHE A 69 16.22 -9.74 -4.15
C PHE A 69 15.62 -8.70 -3.19
N THR A 70 16.02 -8.74 -1.91
CA THR A 70 15.52 -7.81 -0.88
C THR A 70 15.86 -6.37 -1.23
N LYS A 71 17.10 -6.11 -1.66
CA LYS A 71 17.56 -4.78 -2.10
C LYS A 71 16.78 -4.28 -3.31
N ASN A 72 16.63 -5.13 -4.33
CA ASN A 72 15.96 -4.76 -5.57
C ASN A 72 14.46 -4.51 -5.38
N VAL A 73 13.77 -5.36 -4.61
CA VAL A 73 12.36 -5.17 -4.26
C VAL A 73 12.18 -3.89 -3.44
N SER A 74 13.05 -3.65 -2.44
CA SER A 74 12.99 -2.41 -1.65
C SER A 74 13.14 -1.18 -2.54
N ALA A 75 14.18 -1.14 -3.38
CA ALA A 75 14.44 -0.02 -4.29
C ALA A 75 13.30 0.20 -5.28
N GLU A 76 12.76 -0.86 -5.87
CA GLU A 76 11.59 -0.77 -6.76
C GLU A 76 10.38 -0.21 -6.01
N MET A 77 10.08 -0.68 -4.79
CA MET A 77 8.95 -0.16 -4.02
C MET A 77 9.14 1.31 -3.64
N PHE A 78 10.36 1.74 -3.29
CA PHE A 78 10.70 3.15 -3.07
C PHE A 78 10.40 4.01 -4.30
N ASN A 79 10.87 3.58 -5.46
CA ASN A 79 10.59 4.26 -6.73
C ASN A 79 9.08 4.30 -7.04
N GLN A 80 8.37 3.19 -6.86
CA GLN A 80 6.93 3.09 -7.13
C GLN A 80 6.11 4.08 -6.28
N PHE A 81 6.36 4.14 -4.97
CA PHE A 81 5.57 5.04 -4.13
C PHE A 81 5.99 6.51 -4.33
N GLU A 82 7.25 6.81 -4.67
CA GLU A 82 7.66 8.18 -5.06
C GLU A 82 6.92 8.64 -6.33
N GLN A 83 6.77 7.75 -7.32
CA GLN A 83 5.94 8.03 -8.49
C GLN A 83 4.47 8.24 -8.12
N SER A 84 3.95 7.46 -7.18
CA SER A 84 2.59 7.65 -6.67
C SER A 84 2.42 8.99 -5.97
N TRP A 85 3.40 9.43 -5.18
CA TRP A 85 3.43 10.75 -4.55
C TRP A 85 3.39 11.87 -5.60
N LYS A 86 4.34 11.86 -6.55
CA LYS A 86 4.42 12.85 -7.64
C LYS A 86 3.14 12.89 -8.46
N TYR A 87 2.47 11.74 -8.62
CA TYR A 87 1.21 11.69 -9.33
C TYR A 87 0.04 12.28 -8.54
N GLY A 88 0.03 12.11 -7.21
CA GLY A 88 -0.88 12.83 -6.32
C GLY A 88 -0.66 14.35 -6.41
N GLU A 89 0.59 14.81 -6.33
CA GLU A 89 0.90 16.23 -6.54
C GLU A 89 0.45 16.72 -7.92
N LYS A 90 0.66 15.94 -8.98
CA LYS A 90 0.20 16.26 -10.33
C LYS A 90 -1.32 16.44 -10.39
N LYS A 91 -2.11 15.60 -9.71
CA LYS A 91 -3.58 15.75 -9.61
C LYS A 91 -3.93 17.12 -9.00
N GLN A 92 -3.26 17.49 -7.92
CA GLN A 92 -3.53 18.74 -7.22
C GLN A 92 -3.06 19.96 -8.02
N SER A 93 -1.94 19.88 -8.71
CA SER A 93 -1.50 20.94 -9.63
C SER A 93 -2.47 21.12 -10.80
N ALA A 94 -3.05 20.04 -11.33
CA ALA A 94 -4.08 20.13 -12.36
C ALA A 94 -5.33 20.87 -11.86
N LEU A 95 -5.78 20.58 -10.64
CA LEU A 95 -6.88 21.32 -9.99
C LEU A 95 -6.57 22.81 -9.84
N VAL A 96 -5.36 23.15 -9.36
CA VAL A 96 -4.94 24.55 -9.20
C VAL A 96 -4.95 25.29 -10.54
N ASN A 97 -4.43 24.66 -11.60
CA ASN A 97 -4.41 25.25 -12.94
C ASN A 97 -5.83 25.45 -13.51
N GLU A 98 -6.74 24.50 -13.26
CA GLU A 98 -8.15 24.62 -13.67
C GLU A 98 -8.89 25.74 -12.91
N ILE A 99 -8.55 25.99 -11.65
CA ILE A 99 -9.06 27.14 -10.91
C ILE A 99 -8.50 28.43 -11.50
N ALA A 100 -7.18 28.49 -11.71
CA ALA A 100 -6.50 29.67 -12.23
C ALA A 100 -6.90 30.03 -13.68
N SER A 101 -7.47 29.09 -14.45
CA SER A 101 -8.03 29.38 -15.78
C SER A 101 -9.39 30.09 -15.71
N LYS A 102 -10.09 29.99 -14.57
CA LYS A 102 -11.44 30.53 -14.37
C LYS A 102 -11.47 31.81 -13.53
N ILE A 103 -10.51 31.98 -12.63
CA ILE A 103 -10.39 33.17 -11.77
C ILE A 103 -8.97 33.72 -11.79
N ASN A 104 -8.83 35.02 -11.51
CA ASN A 104 -7.53 35.69 -11.45
C ASN A 104 -6.77 35.35 -10.15
N LEU A 105 -6.23 34.15 -10.06
CA LEU A 105 -5.46 33.68 -8.91
C LEU A 105 -4.14 34.45 -8.79
N PRO A 106 -3.81 35.05 -7.62
CA PRO A 106 -2.55 35.75 -7.42
C PRO A 106 -1.34 34.87 -7.71
N LYS A 107 -0.34 35.42 -8.42
CA LYS A 107 0.88 34.67 -8.83
C LYS A 107 1.62 34.03 -7.67
N GLU A 108 1.72 34.72 -6.53
CA GLU A 108 2.37 34.17 -5.33
C GLU A 108 1.62 32.97 -4.77
N LYS A 109 0.28 33.03 -4.74
CA LYS A 109 -0.56 31.88 -4.34
C LYS A 109 -0.44 30.72 -5.32
N MET A 110 -0.40 30.99 -6.61
CA MET A 110 -0.14 29.97 -7.62
C MET A 110 1.22 29.29 -7.38
N LYS A 111 2.27 30.05 -7.11
CA LYS A 111 3.61 29.52 -6.81
C LYS A 111 3.61 28.68 -5.54
N GLU A 112 2.96 29.15 -4.47
CA GLU A 112 2.78 28.39 -3.22
C GLU A 112 2.06 27.07 -3.48
N TYR A 113 0.92 27.12 -4.17
CA TYR A 113 0.07 25.97 -4.46
C TYR A 113 0.69 24.97 -5.44
N LEU A 114 1.65 25.38 -6.28
CA LEU A 114 2.35 24.48 -7.20
C LEU A 114 3.70 24.00 -6.65
N ASN A 115 4.14 24.50 -5.49
CA ASN A 115 5.40 24.08 -4.89
C ASN A 115 5.36 22.57 -4.51
N PRO A 116 6.38 21.77 -4.90
CA PRO A 116 6.46 20.36 -4.50
C PRO A 116 6.73 20.19 -3.01
N ASN A 117 6.08 19.21 -2.38
CA ASN A 117 6.21 18.94 -0.94
C ASN A 117 7.41 18.03 -0.65
N SER A 118 8.59 18.45 -1.09
CA SER A 118 9.82 17.63 -1.04
C SER A 118 10.19 17.18 0.37
N ASP A 119 10.02 18.02 1.39
CA ASP A 119 10.34 17.64 2.76
C ASP A 119 9.30 16.70 3.37
N ALA A 120 8.03 16.85 3.02
CA ALA A 120 7.00 15.88 3.41
C ALA A 120 7.22 14.52 2.73
N LEU A 121 7.67 14.49 1.46
CA LEU A 121 8.08 13.27 0.78
C LEU A 121 9.27 12.60 1.50
N LYS A 122 10.30 13.35 1.88
CA LYS A 122 11.43 12.81 2.66
C LYS A 122 10.98 12.25 4.00
N ALA A 123 10.11 12.96 4.73
CA ALA A 123 9.56 12.49 5.99
C ALA A 123 8.76 11.19 5.79
N PHE A 124 7.95 11.14 4.73
CA PHE A 124 7.19 9.97 4.35
C PHE A 124 8.07 8.76 4.01
N GLN A 125 9.16 8.97 3.26
CA GLN A 125 10.14 7.93 2.89
C GLN A 125 10.85 7.34 4.13
N ASN A 126 11.06 8.14 5.16
CA ASN A 126 11.78 7.75 6.38
C ASN A 126 10.87 7.25 7.51
N ARG A 127 9.54 7.25 7.30
CA ARG A 127 8.55 6.92 8.35
C ARG A 127 8.65 5.47 8.81
N LYS A 128 8.21 5.25 10.05
CA LYS A 128 8.04 3.92 10.63
C LYS A 128 6.55 3.68 10.91
N ILE A 129 6.06 2.50 10.58
CA ILE A 129 4.72 2.04 10.94
C ILE A 129 4.90 0.80 11.81
N ASP A 130 4.35 0.82 13.02
CA ASP A 130 4.56 -0.21 14.04
C ASP A 130 6.05 -0.49 14.29
N GLY A 131 6.87 0.57 14.30
CA GLY A 131 8.32 0.51 14.49
C GLY A 131 9.14 0.06 13.28
N LEU A 132 8.49 -0.31 12.16
CA LEU A 132 9.14 -0.85 10.96
C LEU A 132 9.19 0.16 9.82
N ARG A 133 10.35 0.26 9.16
CA ARG A 133 10.50 0.91 7.86
C ARG A 133 10.06 -0.02 6.73
N LEU A 134 9.89 0.51 5.53
CA LEU A 134 9.55 -0.28 4.34
C LEU A 134 10.56 -1.42 4.10
N SER A 135 11.86 -1.13 4.22
CA SER A 135 12.93 -2.12 4.08
C SER A 135 12.76 -3.31 5.04
N ASP A 136 12.37 -3.04 6.29
CA ASP A 136 12.19 -4.07 7.31
C ASP A 136 11.00 -4.98 6.97
N LYS A 137 9.92 -4.39 6.41
CA LYS A 137 8.77 -5.15 5.93
C LYS A 137 9.16 -6.03 4.74
N VAL A 138 9.93 -5.50 3.78
CA VAL A 138 10.41 -6.28 2.62
C VAL A 138 11.35 -7.41 3.05
N TRP A 139 12.22 -7.16 4.04
CA TRP A 139 13.10 -8.18 4.59
C TRP A 139 12.32 -9.35 5.20
N LYS A 140 11.25 -9.06 5.98
CA LYS A 140 10.35 -10.10 6.52
C LYS A 140 9.67 -10.92 5.41
N LEU A 141 9.31 -10.29 4.29
CA LEU A 141 8.75 -10.99 3.13
C LEU A 141 9.78 -11.90 2.45
N SER A 142 11.02 -11.44 2.35
CA SER A 142 12.16 -12.22 1.83
C SER A 142 12.43 -13.46 2.68
N ASP A 143 12.46 -13.31 3.99
CA ASP A 143 12.59 -14.41 4.96
C ASP A 143 11.46 -15.43 4.85
N GLN A 144 10.23 -14.93 4.69
CA GLN A 144 9.06 -15.77 4.46
C GLN A 144 9.20 -16.54 3.14
N PHE A 145 9.60 -15.86 2.07
CA PHE A 145 9.76 -16.46 0.75
C PHE A 145 10.85 -17.52 0.72
N LYS A 146 11.95 -17.34 1.46
CA LYS A 146 12.99 -18.36 1.60
C LYS A 146 12.46 -19.70 2.11
N LYS A 147 11.59 -19.66 3.13
CA LYS A 147 10.94 -20.86 3.68
C LYS A 147 9.98 -21.50 2.69
N GLU A 148 9.26 -20.68 1.93
CA GLU A 148 8.36 -21.16 0.87
C GLU A 148 9.12 -21.86 -0.26
N ILE A 149 10.28 -21.31 -0.65
CA ILE A 149 11.18 -21.91 -1.62
C ILE A 149 11.73 -23.24 -1.08
N GLU A 150 12.26 -23.28 0.15
CA GLU A 150 12.73 -24.54 0.76
C GLU A 150 11.65 -25.63 0.74
N LEU A 151 10.42 -25.27 1.11
CA LEU A 151 9.29 -26.21 1.08
C LEU A 151 8.97 -26.70 -0.33
N GLY A 152 8.98 -25.82 -1.33
CA GLY A 152 8.68 -26.21 -2.70
C GLY A 152 9.79 -27.04 -3.35
N LEU A 153 11.05 -26.76 -2.99
CA LEU A 153 12.21 -27.55 -3.39
C LEU A 153 12.17 -28.95 -2.77
N ASP A 154 11.90 -29.05 -1.46
CA ASP A 154 11.74 -30.32 -0.74
C ASP A 154 10.72 -31.25 -1.43
N ILE A 155 9.53 -30.71 -1.72
CA ILE A 155 8.47 -31.46 -2.42
C ILE A 155 8.93 -31.87 -3.82
N GLY A 156 9.47 -30.94 -4.60
CA GLY A 156 9.79 -31.21 -6.00
C GLY A 156 10.98 -32.13 -6.22
N ILE A 157 12.01 -32.04 -5.36
CA ILE A 157 13.16 -32.94 -5.36
C ILE A 157 12.73 -34.34 -4.94
N GLY A 158 11.91 -34.47 -3.88
CA GLY A 158 11.39 -35.75 -3.44
C GLY A 158 10.54 -36.47 -4.49
N GLU A 159 9.85 -35.72 -5.36
CA GLU A 159 9.08 -36.24 -6.50
C GLU A 159 9.92 -36.46 -7.78
N GLY A 160 11.24 -36.24 -7.74
CA GLY A 160 12.13 -36.44 -8.88
C GLY A 160 11.89 -35.46 -10.05
N LYS A 161 11.37 -34.25 -9.76
CA LYS A 161 11.05 -33.27 -10.81
C LYS A 161 12.32 -32.67 -11.42
N SER A 162 12.30 -32.47 -12.73
CA SER A 162 13.34 -31.70 -13.42
C SER A 162 13.34 -30.24 -12.95
N ALA A 163 14.50 -29.58 -13.03
CA ALA A 163 14.64 -28.16 -12.70
C ALA A 163 13.62 -27.27 -13.45
N ALA A 164 13.37 -27.56 -14.72
CA ALA A 164 12.39 -26.83 -15.53
C ALA A 164 10.94 -26.99 -15.03
N LYS A 165 10.58 -28.17 -14.50
CA LYS A 165 9.26 -28.43 -13.91
C LYS A 165 9.14 -27.77 -12.54
N LEU A 166 10.17 -27.91 -11.72
CA LEU A 166 10.27 -27.28 -10.39
C LEU A 166 10.13 -25.77 -10.45
N SER A 167 10.85 -25.10 -11.35
CA SER A 167 10.75 -23.66 -11.56
C SER A 167 9.33 -23.23 -11.96
N ARG A 168 8.68 -23.97 -12.87
CA ARG A 168 7.30 -23.69 -13.29
C ARG A 168 6.31 -23.80 -12.15
N GLU A 169 6.44 -24.83 -11.31
CA GLU A 169 5.54 -25.04 -10.17
C GLU A 169 5.76 -24.01 -9.06
N LEU A 170 7.00 -23.68 -8.72
CA LEU A 170 7.31 -22.62 -7.76
C LEU A 170 6.72 -21.27 -8.20
N LYS A 171 6.81 -20.94 -9.50
CA LYS A 171 6.17 -19.74 -10.04
C LYS A 171 4.65 -19.81 -9.97
N ALA A 172 4.05 -20.99 -10.21
CA ALA A 172 2.62 -21.18 -10.09
C ALA A 172 2.12 -21.04 -8.64
N ASN A 173 2.97 -21.36 -7.65
CA ASN A 173 2.67 -21.15 -6.23
C ASN A 173 2.61 -19.66 -5.85
N LEU A 174 3.21 -18.75 -6.62
CA LEU A 174 3.02 -17.31 -6.39
C LEU A 174 1.55 -16.93 -6.60
N THR A 175 0.89 -17.51 -7.61
CA THR A 175 -0.51 -17.22 -7.94
C THR A 175 -1.52 -18.06 -7.15
N ASP A 176 -1.22 -19.35 -6.95
CA ASP A 176 -2.04 -20.27 -6.16
C ASP A 176 -1.19 -20.85 -5.01
N PRO A 177 -0.98 -20.07 -3.94
CA PRO A 177 -0.06 -20.45 -2.87
C PRO A 177 -0.55 -21.64 -2.06
N ASP A 178 -1.85 -21.94 -2.10
CA ASP A 178 -2.38 -23.10 -1.40
C ASP A 178 -1.80 -24.40 -1.98
N ARG A 179 -1.35 -24.41 -3.25
CA ARG A 179 -0.65 -25.55 -3.87
C ARG A 179 0.62 -25.95 -3.10
N LEU A 180 1.37 -24.97 -2.60
CA LEU A 180 2.57 -25.23 -1.82
C LEU A 180 2.24 -25.93 -0.48
N PHE A 181 1.02 -25.69 0.00
CA PHE A 181 0.47 -26.27 1.23
C PHE A 181 -0.60 -27.32 0.94
N ARG A 182 -0.66 -27.87 -0.28
CA ARG A 182 -1.53 -29.02 -0.60
C ARG A 182 -0.82 -30.31 -0.23
N ARG A 183 -1.62 -31.34 -0.06
CA ARG A 183 -1.20 -32.68 0.38
C ARG A 183 -0.34 -33.35 -0.70
N VAL A 184 0.81 -33.90 -0.34
CA VAL A 184 1.66 -34.79 -1.15
C VAL A 184 1.25 -36.24 -0.95
N ARG A 185 1.50 -37.13 -1.92
CA ARG A 185 1.22 -38.56 -1.74
C ARG A 185 2.32 -39.18 -0.86
N ASP A 186 1.93 -39.87 0.21
CA ASP A 186 2.84 -40.69 1.00
C ASP A 186 3.18 -42.00 0.28
N LYS A 187 4.05 -42.82 0.92
CA LYS A 187 4.46 -44.15 0.44
C LYS A 187 3.31 -45.15 0.23
N HIS A 188 2.10 -44.82 0.69
CA HIS A 188 0.87 -45.61 0.51
C HIS A 188 -0.11 -44.95 -0.47
N GLY A 189 0.29 -43.86 -1.13
CA GLY A 189 -0.54 -43.12 -2.09
C GLY A 189 -1.50 -42.12 -1.46
N ASN A 190 -1.50 -41.94 -0.13
CA ASN A 190 -2.41 -41.05 0.57
C ASN A 190 -1.93 -39.60 0.52
N LEU A 191 -2.86 -38.67 0.30
CA LEU A 191 -2.60 -37.25 0.34
C LEU A 191 -2.39 -36.77 1.80
N VAL A 192 -1.14 -36.44 2.16
CA VAL A 192 -0.72 -35.88 3.45
C VAL A 192 0.07 -34.58 3.30
N LEU A 193 -0.08 -33.62 4.20
CA LEU A 193 0.81 -32.44 4.24
C LEU A 193 2.22 -32.85 4.68
N THR A 194 3.26 -32.26 4.09
CA THR A 194 4.63 -32.41 4.61
C THR A 194 4.72 -31.87 6.03
N LYS A 195 5.67 -32.38 6.83
CA LYS A 195 5.89 -31.91 8.21
C LYS A 195 6.13 -30.39 8.24
N ASN A 196 6.90 -29.88 7.26
CA ASN A 196 7.19 -28.47 7.10
C ASN A 196 5.94 -27.65 6.72
N ALA A 197 5.10 -28.14 5.80
CA ALA A 197 3.84 -27.48 5.44
C ALA A 197 2.83 -27.42 6.61
N LYS A 198 2.76 -28.47 7.45
CA LYS A 198 1.90 -28.48 8.65
C LYS A 198 2.37 -27.48 9.71
N ALA A 199 3.69 -27.36 9.89
CA ALA A 199 4.30 -26.48 10.87
C ALA A 199 4.30 -25.01 10.44
N TYR A 200 4.19 -24.73 9.14
CA TYR A 200 4.26 -23.39 8.60
C TYR A 200 3.00 -22.57 8.91
N ARG A 201 3.12 -21.66 9.88
CA ARG A 201 2.07 -20.76 10.35
C ARG A 201 2.63 -19.34 10.47
N PRO A 202 2.39 -18.43 9.50
CA PRO A 202 2.94 -17.07 9.51
C PRO A 202 2.36 -16.17 10.61
N GLY A 203 1.25 -16.58 11.25
CA GLY A 203 0.55 -15.83 12.27
C GLY A 203 -0.81 -15.29 11.82
N GLN A 204 -1.55 -14.67 12.74
CA GLN A 204 -2.87 -14.10 12.47
C GLN A 204 -2.75 -12.83 11.60
N GLY A 205 -3.62 -12.69 10.60
CA GLY A 205 -3.65 -11.50 9.72
C GLY A 205 -2.50 -11.39 8.72
N VAL A 206 -1.69 -12.43 8.58
CA VAL A 206 -0.58 -12.54 7.62
C VAL A 206 -0.90 -13.68 6.66
N TYR A 207 -0.83 -13.42 5.35
CA TYR A 207 -1.02 -14.48 4.36
C TYR A 207 0.10 -15.52 4.48
N ARG A 208 -0.22 -16.79 4.21
CA ARG A 208 0.79 -17.85 4.08
C ARG A 208 1.76 -17.60 2.95
N SER A 209 1.34 -16.89 1.91
CA SER A 209 2.17 -16.49 0.80
C SER A 209 2.86 -15.16 1.05
N SER A 210 4.19 -15.19 1.01
CA SER A 210 5.06 -14.02 0.96
C SER A 210 4.67 -13.09 -0.18
N TYR A 211 4.35 -13.64 -1.36
CA TYR A 211 3.93 -12.85 -2.51
C TYR A 211 2.58 -12.17 -2.29
N LYS A 212 1.54 -12.84 -1.75
CA LYS A 212 0.27 -12.16 -1.41
C LYS A 212 0.47 -11.04 -0.39
N ASN A 213 1.38 -11.22 0.58
CA ASN A 213 1.74 -10.15 1.51
C ASN A 213 2.48 -9.01 0.79
N ALA A 214 3.37 -9.31 -0.17
CA ALA A 214 4.04 -8.31 -0.99
C ALA A 214 3.06 -7.52 -1.85
N GLU A 215 2.11 -8.19 -2.50
CA GLU A 215 1.02 -7.57 -3.25
C GLU A 215 0.22 -6.59 -2.37
N ARG A 216 -0.16 -7.01 -1.16
CA ARG A 216 -0.83 -6.16 -0.18
C ARG A 216 0.02 -4.95 0.20
N LEU A 217 1.30 -5.16 0.49
CA LEU A 217 2.23 -4.10 0.88
C LEU A 217 2.38 -3.10 -0.26
N THR A 218 2.61 -3.56 -1.50
CA THR A 218 2.76 -2.72 -2.68
C THR A 218 1.54 -1.85 -2.91
N ARG A 219 0.33 -2.44 -2.96
CA ARG A 219 -0.91 -1.65 -3.14
C ARG A 219 -1.11 -0.64 -2.01
N THR A 220 -0.91 -1.08 -0.76
CA THR A 220 -1.16 -0.22 0.41
C THR A 220 -0.17 0.95 0.47
N GLU A 221 1.12 0.72 0.32
CA GLU A 221 2.15 1.78 0.41
C GLU A 221 2.05 2.78 -0.75
N ASN A 222 1.73 2.32 -1.97
CA ASN A 222 1.49 3.22 -3.11
C ASN A 222 0.25 4.10 -2.90
N ASN A 223 -0.86 3.51 -2.44
CA ASN A 223 -2.09 4.27 -2.18
C ASN A 223 -1.88 5.28 -1.05
N ILE A 224 -1.19 4.88 0.03
CA ILE A 224 -0.86 5.78 1.13
C ILE A 224 0.00 6.96 0.65
N ALA A 225 1.00 6.71 -0.21
CA ALA A 225 1.84 7.78 -0.77
C ALA A 225 1.02 8.77 -1.62
N TYR A 226 0.12 8.25 -2.46
CA TYR A 226 -0.78 9.07 -3.26
C TYR A 226 -1.71 9.91 -2.39
N HIS A 227 -2.33 9.32 -1.37
CA HIS A 227 -3.23 10.02 -0.46
C HIS A 227 -2.51 11.05 0.42
N GLU A 228 -1.32 10.71 0.94
CA GLU A 228 -0.53 11.67 1.73
C GLU A 228 -0.12 12.86 0.89
N ALA A 229 0.33 12.66 -0.35
CA ALA A 229 0.67 13.76 -1.26
C ALA A 229 -0.53 14.69 -1.49
N ASN A 230 -1.69 14.12 -1.78
CA ASN A 230 -2.94 14.86 -1.93
C ASN A 230 -3.27 15.64 -0.64
N PHE A 231 -3.25 14.98 0.52
CA PHE A 231 -3.53 15.61 1.82
C PHE A 231 -2.62 16.83 2.08
N GLN A 232 -1.32 16.69 1.86
CA GLN A 232 -0.33 17.76 2.09
C GLN A 232 -0.59 18.98 1.20
N LYS A 233 -0.96 18.78 -0.07
CA LYS A 233 -1.35 19.87 -0.97
C LYS A 233 -2.68 20.50 -0.56
N MET A 234 -3.67 19.68 -0.24
CA MET A 234 -4.99 20.17 0.17
C MET A 234 -4.89 21.12 1.37
N GLN A 235 -4.01 20.86 2.34
CA GLN A 235 -3.81 21.76 3.49
C GLN A 235 -3.40 23.18 3.09
N GLN A 236 -2.63 23.32 2.01
CA GLN A 236 -2.14 24.60 1.51
C GLN A 236 -3.22 25.40 0.77
N PHE A 237 -4.27 24.75 0.28
CA PHE A 237 -5.25 25.40 -0.58
C PHE A 237 -6.30 26.16 0.22
N ASP A 238 -6.28 27.50 0.16
CA ASP A 238 -7.23 28.37 0.86
C ASP A 238 -8.67 28.25 0.31
N PHE A 239 -8.81 27.72 -0.91
CA PHE A 239 -10.09 27.51 -1.58
C PHE A 239 -10.77 26.16 -1.23
N VAL A 240 -10.14 25.30 -0.44
CA VAL A 240 -10.69 24.02 0.01
C VAL A 240 -11.31 24.19 1.39
N LYS A 241 -12.60 23.85 1.52
CA LYS A 241 -13.36 23.96 2.78
C LYS A 241 -13.64 22.64 3.48
N GLY A 242 -13.30 21.53 2.85
CA GLY A 242 -13.48 20.18 3.36
C GLY A 242 -13.04 19.15 2.34
N ILE A 243 -13.19 17.88 2.67
CA ILE A 243 -12.96 16.77 1.74
C ILE A 243 -14.18 15.86 1.70
N ARG A 244 -14.37 15.15 0.60
CA ARG A 244 -15.32 14.04 0.51
C ARG A 244 -14.58 12.76 0.21
N ILE A 245 -14.81 11.74 1.03
CA ILE A 245 -14.31 10.39 0.81
C ILE A 245 -15.34 9.66 -0.05
N LYS A 246 -14.94 9.30 -1.27
CA LYS A 246 -15.76 8.55 -2.24
C LYS A 246 -15.40 7.07 -2.22
N LEU A 247 -16.42 6.24 -2.41
CA LEU A 247 -16.22 4.81 -2.68
C LEU A 247 -15.52 4.61 -4.01
N SER A 248 -14.83 3.48 -4.16
CA SER A 248 -14.24 3.10 -5.45
C SER A 248 -15.33 2.81 -6.49
N ASN A 249 -14.97 2.50 -7.73
CA ASN A 249 -15.91 1.97 -8.73
C ASN A 249 -16.18 0.45 -8.59
N ASN A 250 -15.95 -0.13 -7.40
CA ASN A 250 -16.12 -1.56 -7.18
C ASN A 250 -17.59 -1.87 -6.85
N PRO A 251 -18.33 -2.66 -7.64
CA PRO A 251 -19.74 -2.93 -7.36
C PRO A 251 -19.99 -3.66 -6.03
N ASN A 252 -18.96 -4.27 -5.44
CA ASN A 252 -19.05 -4.99 -4.17
C ASN A 252 -18.30 -4.23 -3.06
N HIS A 253 -18.85 -3.11 -2.63
CA HIS A 253 -18.30 -2.37 -1.49
C HIS A 253 -18.53 -3.14 -0.19
N CYS A 254 -17.54 -3.06 0.71
CA CYS A 254 -17.79 -3.59 2.05
C CYS A 254 -18.69 -2.61 2.82
N PRO A 255 -19.64 -3.10 3.65
CA PRO A 255 -20.58 -2.23 4.38
C PRO A 255 -19.89 -1.18 5.24
N PHE A 256 -18.68 -1.47 5.72
CA PHE A 256 -17.87 -0.50 6.46
C PHE A 256 -17.48 0.70 5.61
N CYS A 257 -16.95 0.50 4.40
CA CYS A 257 -16.58 1.60 3.53
C CYS A 257 -17.80 2.44 3.14
N GLU A 258 -18.93 1.80 2.85
CA GLU A 258 -20.19 2.49 2.55
C GLU A 258 -20.63 3.40 3.69
N ALA A 259 -20.64 2.88 4.92
CA ALA A 259 -21.02 3.65 6.10
C ALA A 259 -20.05 4.80 6.42
N MET A 260 -18.78 4.69 6.04
CA MET A 260 -17.75 5.69 6.31
C MET A 260 -17.57 6.70 5.17
N ALA A 261 -18.14 6.47 3.99
CA ALA A 261 -18.10 7.43 2.89
C ALA A 261 -18.90 8.70 3.26
N GLY A 262 -18.42 9.87 2.84
CA GLY A 262 -19.07 11.12 3.21
C GLY A 262 -18.11 12.31 3.26
N GLU A 263 -18.59 13.38 3.88
CA GLU A 263 -17.86 14.64 4.00
C GLU A 263 -17.11 14.72 5.32
N TYR A 264 -15.84 15.11 5.25
CA TYR A 264 -14.95 15.19 6.40
C TYR A 264 -14.26 16.56 6.44
N PRO A 265 -13.79 16.97 7.62
CA PRO A 265 -12.96 18.17 7.74
C PRO A 265 -11.73 18.09 6.84
N LYS A 266 -11.30 19.26 6.35
CA LYS A 266 -10.15 19.41 5.43
C LYS A 266 -8.88 18.72 5.95
N ASP A 267 -8.71 18.74 7.26
CA ASP A 267 -7.54 18.24 7.98
C ASP A 267 -7.72 16.77 8.46
N PHE A 268 -8.80 16.09 8.06
CA PHE A 268 -8.93 14.65 8.27
C PHE A 268 -7.97 13.89 7.33
N LYS A 269 -6.95 13.26 7.90
CA LYS A 269 -5.93 12.52 7.15
C LYS A 269 -6.43 11.12 6.80
N PHE A 270 -6.80 10.94 5.53
CA PHE A 270 -7.28 9.66 5.01
C PHE A 270 -6.22 8.91 4.21
N TRP A 271 -5.73 7.80 4.76
CA TRP A 271 -4.83 6.86 4.06
C TRP A 271 -5.55 5.66 3.45
N GLY A 272 -6.85 5.51 3.73
CA GLY A 272 -7.63 4.33 3.45
C GLY A 272 -8.34 3.78 4.69
N TRP A 273 -9.50 3.17 4.47
CA TRP A 273 -10.27 2.48 5.51
C TRP A 273 -9.62 1.16 5.95
N HIS A 274 -8.96 0.50 5.01
CA HIS A 274 -8.30 -0.78 5.21
C HIS A 274 -7.11 -0.93 4.25
N PRO A 275 -6.24 -1.91 4.44
CA PRO A 275 -5.20 -2.24 3.46
C PRO A 275 -5.80 -2.55 2.09
N GLN A 276 -5.09 -2.19 1.02
CA GLN A 276 -5.59 -2.26 -0.37
C GLN A 276 -6.88 -1.45 -0.62
N CYS A 277 -7.18 -0.43 0.20
CA CYS A 277 -8.33 0.44 -0.01
C CYS A 277 -8.26 1.15 -1.37
N ARG A 278 -9.38 1.18 -2.08
CA ARG A 278 -9.55 1.89 -3.37
C ARG A 278 -10.48 3.11 -3.27
N CYS A 279 -10.94 3.47 -2.07
CA CYS A 279 -11.71 4.69 -1.87
C CYS A 279 -10.83 5.91 -2.11
N THR A 280 -11.41 6.99 -2.63
CA THR A 280 -10.69 8.19 -3.06
C THR A 280 -11.06 9.40 -2.22
N VAL A 281 -10.27 10.46 -2.32
CA VAL A 281 -10.54 11.74 -1.67
C VAL A 281 -10.69 12.81 -2.74
N ILE A 282 -11.74 13.59 -2.61
CA ILE A 282 -12.01 14.76 -3.45
C ILE A 282 -12.11 15.99 -2.58
N THR A 283 -11.69 17.14 -3.11
CA THR A 283 -11.81 18.42 -2.43
C THR A 283 -13.23 18.94 -2.52
N ILE A 284 -13.69 19.54 -1.44
CA ILE A 284 -14.92 20.34 -1.41
C ILE A 284 -14.46 21.79 -1.50
N LEU A 285 -14.81 22.45 -2.60
CA LEU A 285 -14.32 23.78 -2.93
C LEU A 285 -15.27 24.87 -2.42
N LYS A 286 -14.71 26.05 -2.15
CA LYS A 286 -15.46 27.31 -2.10
C LYS A 286 -16.20 27.54 -3.43
N THR A 287 -17.22 28.37 -3.39
CA THR A 287 -17.89 28.87 -4.60
C THR A 287 -16.95 29.80 -5.38
N TRP A 288 -17.23 30.00 -6.67
CA TRP A 288 -16.46 30.93 -7.51
C TRP A 288 -16.42 32.34 -6.93
N ALA A 289 -17.58 32.86 -6.49
CA ALA A 289 -17.68 34.18 -5.88
C ALA A 289 -16.86 34.32 -4.58
N GLU A 290 -16.83 33.29 -3.73
CA GLU A 290 -15.99 33.30 -2.52
C GLU A 290 -14.49 33.33 -2.89
N MET A 291 -14.07 32.54 -3.89
CA MET A 291 -12.68 32.52 -4.33
C MET A 291 -12.24 33.84 -5.00
N GLU A 292 -13.13 34.48 -5.77
CA GLU A 292 -12.86 35.82 -6.33
C GLU A 292 -12.69 36.87 -5.23
N LYS A 293 -13.56 36.86 -4.23
CA LYS A 293 -13.44 37.74 -3.06
C LYS A 293 -12.15 37.48 -2.28
N ASP A 294 -11.75 36.21 -2.14
CA ASP A 294 -10.47 35.88 -1.54
C ASP A 294 -9.29 36.45 -2.35
N ASN A 295 -9.34 36.37 -3.68
CA ASN A 295 -8.31 36.93 -4.55
C ASN A 295 -8.22 38.46 -4.43
N GLU A 296 -9.36 39.17 -4.42
CA GLU A 296 -9.40 40.63 -4.19
C GLU A 296 -8.72 41.01 -2.87
N ARG A 297 -9.00 40.25 -1.80
CA ARG A 297 -8.37 40.45 -0.50
C ARG A 297 -6.87 40.19 -0.55
N ILE A 298 -6.43 39.11 -1.18
CA ILE A 298 -5.01 38.80 -1.34
C ILE A 298 -4.30 39.92 -2.12
N PHE A 299 -4.89 40.46 -3.19
CA PHE A 299 -4.33 41.59 -3.93
C PHE A 299 -4.22 42.85 -3.08
N ALA A 300 -5.13 43.06 -2.12
CA ALA A 300 -5.06 44.13 -1.12
C ALA A 300 -4.09 43.83 0.05
N GLY A 301 -3.34 42.73 0.02
CA GLY A 301 -2.42 42.32 1.10
C GLY A 301 -3.12 41.72 2.32
N LEU A 302 -4.40 41.36 2.21
CA LEU A 302 -5.20 40.76 3.28
C LEU A 302 -5.27 39.23 3.11
N LYS A 303 -5.54 38.52 4.21
CA LYS A 303 -5.76 37.06 4.17
C LYS A 303 -7.11 36.70 3.53
N PRO A 304 -7.21 35.54 2.86
CA PRO A 304 -8.49 34.93 2.48
C PRO A 304 -9.45 34.83 3.66
N LEU A 305 -10.74 34.77 3.38
CA LEU A 305 -11.77 34.54 4.39
C LEU A 305 -11.90 33.04 4.69
N GLU A 306 -12.21 32.72 5.94
CA GLU A 306 -12.64 31.37 6.27
C GLU A 306 -14.00 31.08 5.59
N PRO A 307 -14.20 29.88 5.02
CA PRO A 307 -15.48 29.53 4.42
C PRO A 307 -16.56 29.47 5.50
N ALA A 308 -17.67 30.18 5.30
CA ALA A 308 -18.78 30.20 6.27
C ALA A 308 -19.42 28.81 6.43
N ASP A 309 -19.38 27.99 5.39
CA ASP A 309 -19.87 26.60 5.38
C ASP A 309 -18.73 25.57 5.37
N ALA A 310 -17.62 25.90 6.07
CA ALA A 310 -16.53 24.95 6.30
C ALA A 310 -17.03 23.67 6.97
N ILE A 311 -16.57 22.53 6.47
CA ILE A 311 -16.88 21.24 7.10
C ILE A 311 -15.91 21.06 8.27
N THR A 312 -16.44 21.18 9.49
CA THR A 312 -15.65 21.16 10.73
C THR A 312 -15.91 19.93 11.59
N LYS A 313 -17.02 19.22 11.36
CA LYS A 313 -17.43 18.06 12.14
C LYS A 313 -17.15 16.76 11.38
N LEU A 314 -16.79 15.72 12.13
CA LEU A 314 -16.75 14.35 11.61
C LEU A 314 -18.18 13.83 11.39
N PRO A 315 -18.41 12.95 10.40
CA PRO A 315 -19.72 12.32 10.20
C PRO A 315 -20.25 11.62 11.45
N PRO A 316 -21.57 11.69 11.73
CA PRO A 316 -22.19 10.97 12.84
C PRO A 316 -21.94 9.46 12.79
N GLN A 317 -21.95 8.87 11.59
CA GLN A 317 -21.69 7.43 11.39
C GLN A 317 -20.26 7.06 11.81
N PHE A 318 -19.29 7.91 11.48
CA PHE A 318 -17.89 7.71 11.87
C PHE A 318 -17.72 7.81 13.39
N THR A 319 -18.23 8.88 14.01
CA THR A 319 -18.10 9.10 15.45
C THR A 319 -18.80 8.02 16.28
N SER A 320 -19.96 7.55 15.82
CA SER A 320 -20.67 6.41 16.42
C SER A 320 -19.85 5.13 16.32
N TRP A 321 -19.31 4.82 15.13
CA TRP A 321 -18.49 3.62 14.94
C TRP A 321 -17.24 3.62 15.84
N VAL A 322 -16.58 4.76 16.00
CA VAL A 322 -15.42 4.89 16.90
C VAL A 322 -15.83 4.60 18.34
N SER A 323 -16.93 5.19 18.79
CA SER A 323 -17.45 5.01 20.15
C SER A 323 -17.84 3.54 20.43
N ASP A 324 -18.56 2.92 19.50
CA ASP A 324 -19.00 1.52 19.59
C ASP A 324 -17.82 0.53 19.59
N ASN A 325 -16.68 0.93 19.02
CA ASN A 325 -15.48 0.10 18.93
C ASN A 325 -14.34 0.57 19.86
N LYS A 326 -14.60 1.50 20.79
CA LYS A 326 -13.61 2.10 21.71
C LYS A 326 -12.72 1.06 22.39
N GLN A 327 -13.32 0.04 23.00
CA GLN A 327 -12.56 -1.02 23.69
C GLN A 327 -11.64 -1.80 22.73
N LYS A 328 -12.11 -2.13 21.53
CA LYS A 328 -11.30 -2.84 20.53
C LYS A 328 -10.15 -1.97 20.04
N ILE A 329 -10.39 -0.68 19.83
CA ILE A 329 -9.39 0.29 19.38
C ILE A 329 -8.31 0.48 20.45
N ASN A 330 -8.70 0.65 21.71
CA ASN A 330 -7.75 0.85 22.82
C ASN A 330 -6.89 -0.39 23.10
N ASN A 331 -7.46 -1.59 22.92
CA ASN A 331 -6.74 -2.85 23.10
C ASN A 331 -5.99 -3.33 21.85
N ALA A 332 -6.13 -2.63 20.71
CA ALA A 332 -5.51 -3.06 19.46
C ALA A 332 -3.99 -2.84 19.49
N LYS A 333 -3.23 -3.89 19.21
CA LYS A 333 -1.76 -3.79 19.03
C LYS A 333 -1.37 -2.87 17.87
N SER A 334 -2.18 -2.82 16.83
CA SER A 334 -2.02 -1.94 15.67
C SER A 334 -3.39 -1.32 15.38
N LYS A 335 -3.50 -0.01 15.53
CA LYS A 335 -4.76 0.73 15.33
C LYS A 335 -4.98 0.97 13.82
N PRO A 336 -6.24 1.10 13.35
CA PRO A 336 -6.53 1.47 11.96
C PRO A 336 -5.90 2.83 11.58
N TYR A 337 -5.49 3.00 10.32
CA TYR A 337 -4.82 4.23 9.86
C TYR A 337 -5.63 5.50 10.12
N PHE A 338 -6.93 5.46 9.87
CA PHE A 338 -7.82 6.61 10.07
C PHE A 338 -8.00 6.99 11.55
N ILE A 339 -7.69 6.09 12.50
CA ILE A 339 -7.61 6.41 13.92
C ILE A 339 -6.24 7.00 14.24
N LEU A 340 -5.16 6.31 13.85
CA LEU A 340 -3.79 6.74 14.10
C LEU A 340 -3.51 8.15 13.57
N ASN A 341 -3.97 8.43 12.37
CA ASN A 341 -3.70 9.68 11.68
C ASN A 341 -4.56 10.86 12.14
N ASN A 342 -5.59 10.60 12.96
CA ASN A 342 -6.56 11.59 13.40
C ASN A 342 -6.78 11.52 14.92
N GLU A 343 -5.77 11.11 15.68
CA GLU A 343 -5.88 10.85 17.12
C GLU A 343 -6.45 12.05 17.89
N GLU A 344 -5.99 13.27 17.60
CA GLU A 344 -6.52 14.51 18.19
C GLU A 344 -8.02 14.69 17.97
N LYS A 345 -8.54 14.23 16.82
CA LYS A 345 -9.96 14.37 16.45
C LYS A 345 -10.86 13.30 17.07
N VAL A 346 -10.29 12.15 17.46
CA VAL A 346 -11.06 11.00 17.94
C VAL A 346 -10.78 10.64 19.40
N SER A 347 -9.77 11.24 20.03
CA SER A 347 -9.37 10.96 21.41
C SER A 347 -10.51 11.11 22.42
N HIS A 348 -11.35 12.13 22.26
CA HIS A 348 -12.52 12.35 23.11
C HIS A 348 -13.61 11.26 22.98
N LEU A 349 -13.55 10.42 21.93
CA LEU A 349 -14.43 9.28 21.71
C LEU A 349 -13.82 7.96 22.18
N LEU A 350 -12.50 7.93 22.44
CA LEU A 350 -11.71 6.76 22.87
C LEU A 350 -11.48 6.76 24.37
#